data_AF-V4NM77-F1
#
_entry.id   AF-V4NM77-F1
#
_cell.length_a   1.000
_cell.length_b   1.000
_cell.length_c   1.000
_cell.angle_alpha   90.00
_cell.angle_beta   90.00
_cell.angle_gamma   90.00
#
_symmetry.space_group_name_H-M   'P 1'
#
loop_
_entity.id
_entity.type
_entity.pdbx_description
1 polymer ?
#
loop_
_entity_poly.entity_id
_entity_poly.type
_entity_poly.pdbx_seq_one_letter_code
_entity_poly.pdbx_strand_id
1 'polypeptide(L)'
;MKPGRRAALAAAVMVALAPVAVQAQDNSAAMTKVVRQLRETATKMEGQLPPEDIAEMRRSADEMEQQIKAGAFNTVASAEDPKDVTSRLMREHGGIVDWLESETACAGYSWETWKTYRLDTGDRDAERDVLCQKAYAHYERYFYLARDGKSAPAHVELEAYDTAAHAAVDFYERH
;
A
#
# COMPACT_ATOMS: atom_id res chain seq x y z
N MET A 1 -19.62 -45.49 23.71
CA MET A 1 -19.72 -44.72 22.45
C MET A 1 -18.99 -43.38 22.64
N LYS A 2 -17.97 -43.07 21.83
CA LYS A 2 -17.49 -41.69 21.50
C LYS A 2 -18.44 -41.12 20.42
N PRO A 3 -18.50 -39.81 20.11
CA PRO A 3 -17.46 -38.74 20.12
C PRO A 3 -17.90 -37.47 20.89
N GLY A 4 -17.16 -36.37 21.13
CA GLY A 4 -15.95 -35.77 20.55
C GLY A 4 -16.26 -34.37 20.00
N ARG A 5 -15.60 -33.30 20.52
CA ARG A 5 -15.27 -31.96 19.90
C ARG A 5 -15.05 -30.94 21.04
N ARG A 6 -13.84 -30.47 21.36
CA ARG A 6 -12.90 -29.56 20.65
C ARG A 6 -13.29 -28.08 20.69
N ALA A 7 -12.24 -27.27 20.88
CA ALA A 7 -12.05 -25.83 20.63
C ALA A 7 -12.38 -24.90 21.82
N ALA A 8 -11.38 -24.51 22.63
CA ALA A 8 -10.32 -23.54 22.36
C ALA A 8 -10.88 -22.10 22.23
N LEU A 9 -10.92 -21.39 23.35
CA LEU A 9 -11.03 -19.93 23.40
C LEU A 9 -9.62 -19.38 23.63
N ALA A 10 -8.88 -19.17 22.54
CA ALA A 10 -7.67 -18.36 22.56
C ALA A 10 -8.09 -16.92 22.28
N ALA A 11 -7.97 -16.06 23.30
CA ALA A 11 -8.16 -14.63 23.18
C ALA A 11 -7.00 -14.04 22.35
N ALA A 12 -7.33 -13.50 21.18
CA ALA A 12 -6.39 -12.77 20.34
C ALA A 12 -6.18 -11.35 20.93
N VAL A 13 -4.98 -11.08 21.44
CA VAL A 13 -4.51 -9.71 21.69
C VAL A 13 -3.89 -9.21 20.39
N MET A 14 -4.64 -8.47 19.59
CA MET A 14 -4.09 -7.71 18.47
C MET A 14 -3.51 -6.41 19.00
N VAL A 15 -2.18 -6.36 19.12
CA VAL A 15 -1.44 -5.10 19.26
C VAL A 15 -1.38 -4.44 17.88
N ALA A 16 -2.02 -3.28 17.75
CA ALA A 16 -1.91 -2.44 16.57
C ALA A 16 -0.47 -1.92 16.42
N LEU A 17 0.21 -2.32 15.35
CA LEU A 17 1.44 -1.69 14.90
C LEU A 17 1.09 -0.76 13.74
N ALA A 18 1.17 0.54 13.98
CA ALA A 18 1.25 1.53 12.91
C ALA A 18 2.61 1.38 12.19
N PRO A 19 2.69 1.51 10.86
CA PRO A 19 3.94 1.43 10.14
C PRO A 19 4.73 2.73 10.36
N VAL A 20 5.66 2.72 11.31
CA VAL A 20 6.76 3.68 11.33
C VAL A 20 7.76 3.19 10.30
N ALA A 21 8.16 4.03 9.34
CA ALA A 21 9.26 3.76 8.43
C ALA A 21 10.55 3.61 9.23
N VAL A 22 10.83 2.37 9.62
CA VAL A 22 11.95 1.96 10.44
C VAL A 22 13.00 1.38 9.49
N GLN A 23 14.20 1.97 9.53
CA GLN A 23 15.28 1.75 8.57
C GLN A 23 15.72 0.28 8.58
N ALA A 24 16.23 -0.24 7.46
CA ALA A 24 16.62 -1.64 7.26
C ALA A 24 17.46 -2.26 8.39
N GLN A 25 18.30 -1.45 9.03
CA GLN A 25 19.16 -1.85 10.14
C GLN A 25 18.37 -2.10 11.45
N ASP A 26 17.29 -1.37 11.65
CA ASP A 26 16.36 -1.59 12.76
C ASP A 26 15.47 -2.82 12.55
N ASN A 27 15.17 -3.19 11.29
CA ASN A 27 14.35 -4.37 10.98
C ASN A 27 15.07 -5.68 11.35
N SER A 28 16.35 -5.82 11.03
CA SER A 28 17.15 -7.00 11.42
C SER A 28 17.35 -7.09 12.94
N ALA A 29 17.53 -5.95 13.62
CA ALA A 29 17.61 -5.86 15.08
C ALA A 29 16.27 -6.24 15.75
N ALA A 30 15.15 -5.76 15.21
CA ALA A 30 13.81 -6.11 15.66
C ALA A 30 13.52 -7.60 15.49
N MET A 31 13.86 -8.18 14.33
CA MET A 31 13.68 -9.61 14.08
C MET A 31 14.58 -10.48 14.98
N THR A 32 15.79 -10.00 15.32
CA THR A 32 16.65 -10.68 16.31
C THR A 32 16.00 -10.73 17.69
N LYS A 33 15.24 -9.69 18.06
CA LYS A 33 14.47 -9.67 19.32
C LYS A 33 13.29 -10.65 19.27
N VAL A 34 12.60 -10.77 18.14
CA VAL A 34 11.53 -11.76 17.93
C VAL A 34 12.06 -13.18 18.08
N VAL A 35 13.19 -13.52 17.44
CA VAL A 35 13.85 -14.83 17.58
C VAL A 35 14.15 -15.15 19.05
N ARG A 36 14.67 -14.16 19.81
CA ARG A 36 14.96 -14.33 21.24
C ARG A 36 13.69 -14.61 22.04
N GLN A 37 12.64 -13.83 21.82
CA GLN A 37 11.35 -14.02 22.49
C GLN A 37 10.74 -15.39 22.16
N LEU A 38 10.87 -15.86 20.92
CA LEU A 38 10.36 -17.18 20.52
C LEU A 38 11.07 -18.30 21.28
N ARG A 39 12.40 -18.23 21.44
CA ARG A 39 13.18 -19.21 22.22
C ARG A 39 12.87 -19.16 23.71
N GLU A 40 12.73 -17.97 24.28
CA GLU A 40 12.31 -17.79 25.67
C GLU A 40 10.91 -18.35 25.91
N THR A 41 9.99 -18.15 24.96
CA THR A 41 8.62 -18.68 25.02
C THR A 41 8.64 -20.21 24.92
N ALA A 42 9.40 -20.78 23.97
CA ALA A 42 9.56 -22.22 23.86
C ALA A 42 10.08 -22.83 25.17
N THR A 43 11.03 -22.18 25.83
CA THR A 43 11.56 -22.62 27.13
C THR A 43 10.51 -22.54 28.25
N LYS A 44 9.74 -21.45 28.31
CA LYS A 44 8.66 -21.30 29.32
C LYS A 44 7.53 -22.31 29.14
N MET A 45 7.31 -22.76 27.91
CA MET A 45 6.27 -23.72 27.56
C MET A 45 6.75 -25.18 27.66
N GLU A 46 8.01 -25.43 28.02
CA GLU A 46 8.50 -26.79 28.27
C GLU A 46 7.69 -27.46 29.38
N GLY A 47 7.18 -28.66 29.09
CA GLY A 47 6.28 -29.39 29.98
C GLY A 47 4.82 -28.92 29.96
N GLN A 48 4.51 -27.82 29.26
CA GLN A 48 3.14 -27.35 29.02
C GLN A 48 2.65 -27.67 27.60
N LEU A 49 3.57 -27.70 26.63
CA LEU A 49 3.29 -28.13 25.26
C LEU A 49 3.90 -29.51 24.98
N PRO A 50 3.35 -30.24 24.00
CA PRO A 50 3.99 -31.43 23.46
C PRO A 50 5.44 -31.16 23.01
N PRO A 51 6.37 -32.11 23.19
CA PRO A 51 7.76 -31.95 22.79
C PRO A 51 7.96 -31.60 21.31
N GLU A 52 7.07 -32.09 20.43
CA GLU A 52 7.07 -31.78 19.01
C GLU A 52 6.80 -30.31 18.72
N ASP A 53 5.87 -29.69 19.45
CA ASP A 53 5.52 -28.28 19.27
C ASP A 53 6.65 -27.37 19.77
N ILE A 54 7.31 -27.75 20.87
CA ILE A 54 8.50 -27.05 21.37
C ILE A 54 9.67 -27.17 20.38
N ALA A 55 9.85 -28.35 19.77
CA ALA A 55 10.89 -28.56 18.78
C ALA A 55 10.63 -27.73 17.50
N GLU A 56 9.37 -27.61 17.08
CA GLU A 56 8.99 -26.79 15.94
C GLU A 56 9.19 -25.29 16.21
N MET A 57 8.80 -24.80 17.40
CA MET A 57 9.05 -23.42 17.80
C MET A 57 10.54 -23.08 17.80
N ARG A 58 11.39 -24.00 18.25
CA ARG A 58 12.85 -23.84 18.22
C ARG A 58 13.38 -23.83 16.79
N ARG A 59 12.91 -24.74 15.94
CA ARG A 59 13.29 -24.80 14.53
C ARG A 59 12.93 -23.52 13.78
N SER A 60 11.71 -23.01 13.98
CA SER A 60 11.27 -21.74 13.41
C SER A 60 12.14 -20.56 13.85
N ALA A 61 12.57 -20.53 15.12
CA ALA A 61 13.51 -19.52 15.60
C ALA A 61 14.88 -19.62 14.90
N ASP A 62 15.37 -20.83 14.67
CA ASP A 62 16.65 -21.08 13.99
C ASP A 62 16.59 -20.68 12.50
N GLU A 63 15.49 -20.99 11.81
CA GLU A 63 15.26 -20.59 10.43
C GLU A 63 15.19 -19.07 10.28
N MET A 64 14.47 -18.39 11.17
CA MET A 64 14.42 -16.92 11.19
C MET A 64 15.80 -16.31 11.44
N GLU A 65 16.60 -16.87 12.35
CA GLU A 65 17.97 -16.40 12.56
C GLU A 65 18.84 -16.58 11.32
N GLN A 66 18.70 -17.71 10.61
CA GLN A 66 19.41 -17.93 9.35
C GLN A 66 19.00 -16.91 8.28
N GLN A 67 17.71 -16.59 8.17
CA GLN A 67 17.21 -15.56 7.26
C GLN A 67 17.75 -14.17 7.61
N ILE A 68 17.83 -13.82 8.89
CA ILE A 68 18.48 -12.57 9.36
C ILE A 68 19.95 -12.53 8.95
N LYS A 69 20.70 -13.61 9.20
CA LYS A 69 22.12 -13.72 8.82
C LYS A 69 22.32 -13.67 7.30
N ALA A 70 21.39 -14.23 6.54
CA ALA A 70 21.37 -14.15 5.08
C ALA A 70 20.96 -12.77 4.54
N GLY A 71 20.63 -11.82 5.42
CA GLY A 71 20.24 -10.46 5.04
C GLY A 71 18.84 -10.37 4.44
N ALA A 72 17.97 -11.38 4.64
CA ALA A 72 16.61 -11.38 4.11
C ALA A 72 15.75 -10.20 4.63
N PHE A 73 16.15 -9.62 5.77
CA PHE A 73 15.49 -8.47 6.38
C PHE A 73 16.27 -7.16 6.22
N ASN A 74 17.38 -7.18 5.48
CA ASN A 74 18.12 -5.99 5.09
C ASN A 74 17.49 -5.42 3.80
N THR A 75 16.20 -5.09 3.84
CA THR A 75 15.59 -4.28 2.79
C THR A 75 16.03 -2.84 3.02
N VAL A 76 17.17 -2.47 2.45
CA VAL A 76 17.47 -1.05 2.21
C VAL A 76 16.24 -0.53 1.47
N ALA A 77 15.55 0.47 2.04
CA ALA A 77 14.51 1.17 1.30
C ALA A 77 15.13 1.51 -0.06
N SER A 78 14.57 0.96 -1.14
CA SER A 78 15.09 1.21 -2.48
C SER A 78 15.26 2.71 -2.59
N ALA A 79 16.46 3.19 -2.90
CA ALA A 79 16.68 4.62 -3.10
C ALA A 79 15.57 5.10 -4.03
N GLU A 80 14.75 6.06 -3.55
CA GLU A 80 13.55 6.49 -4.27
C GLU A 80 13.95 6.82 -5.70
N ASP A 81 13.40 6.07 -6.67
CA ASP A 81 13.58 6.46 -8.06
C ASP A 81 12.76 7.74 -8.24
N PRO A 82 13.38 8.91 -8.50
CA PRO A 82 12.63 10.13 -8.72
C PRO A 82 11.70 10.03 -9.94
N LYS A 83 11.86 9.00 -10.79
CA LYS A 83 10.98 8.67 -11.91
C LYS A 83 9.87 7.68 -11.56
N ASP A 84 9.80 7.20 -10.32
CA ASP A 84 8.68 6.39 -9.84
C ASP A 84 7.49 7.28 -9.47
N VAL A 85 6.75 7.64 -10.51
CA VAL A 85 5.55 8.49 -10.46
C VAL A 85 4.49 7.87 -9.57
N THR A 86 4.34 6.55 -9.59
CA THR A 86 3.34 5.85 -8.77
C THR A 86 3.63 6.05 -7.28
N SER A 87 4.86 5.78 -6.86
CA SER A 87 5.27 5.98 -5.47
C SER A 87 5.22 7.44 -5.05
N ARG A 88 5.56 8.37 -5.96
CA ARG A 88 5.42 9.81 -5.73
C ARG A 88 3.97 10.18 -5.42
N LEU A 89 3.03 9.82 -6.30
CA LEU A 89 1.61 10.13 -6.13
C LEU A 89 1.02 9.50 -4.88
N MET A 90 1.33 8.23 -4.61
CA MET A 90 0.87 7.58 -3.38
C MET A 90 1.39 8.29 -2.12
N ARG A 91 2.61 8.81 -2.13
CA ARG A 91 3.15 9.57 -0.98
C ARG A 91 2.48 10.93 -0.83
N GLU A 92 2.28 11.64 -1.94
CA GLU A 92 1.71 13.00 -1.95
C GLU A 92 0.21 12.99 -1.64
N HIS A 93 -0.51 11.94 -2.03
CA HIS A 93 -1.97 11.86 -1.95
C HIS A 93 -2.48 10.70 -1.08
N GLY A 94 -1.77 10.37 0.00
CA GLY A 94 -2.29 9.49 1.05
C GLY A 94 -2.53 8.04 0.63
N GLY A 95 -1.77 7.54 -0.33
CA GLY A 95 -1.81 6.17 -0.84
C GLY A 95 -2.68 5.99 -2.09
N ILE A 96 -3.20 7.07 -2.65
CA ILE A 96 -4.15 7.02 -3.77
C ILE A 96 -3.45 7.56 -5.02
N VAL A 97 -3.49 6.77 -6.10
CA VAL A 97 -2.95 7.17 -7.40
C VAL A 97 -3.98 8.02 -8.18
N ASP A 98 -5.28 7.70 -8.05
CA ASP A 98 -6.38 8.52 -8.56
C ASP A 98 -6.79 9.61 -7.56
N TRP A 99 -5.90 10.54 -7.28
CA TRP A 99 -6.11 11.52 -6.23
C TRP A 99 -7.15 12.59 -6.58
N LEU A 100 -7.36 12.87 -7.87
CA LEU A 100 -8.28 13.89 -8.35
C LEU A 100 -9.74 13.62 -7.95
N GLU A 101 -10.13 12.36 -7.77
CA GLU A 101 -11.48 11.99 -7.32
C GLU A 101 -11.80 12.57 -5.93
N SER A 102 -10.77 12.78 -5.10
CA SER A 102 -10.94 13.37 -3.76
C SER A 102 -11.00 14.90 -3.77
N GLU A 103 -10.77 15.53 -4.92
CA GLU A 103 -10.70 16.98 -5.03
C GLU A 103 -12.01 17.63 -5.44
N THR A 104 -12.35 18.73 -4.77
CA THR A 104 -13.58 19.50 -5.06
C THR A 104 -13.58 20.10 -6.47
N ALA A 105 -12.41 20.32 -7.07
CA ALA A 105 -12.24 20.86 -8.42
C ALA A 105 -12.97 20.04 -9.49
N CYS A 106 -13.03 18.72 -9.32
CA CYS A 106 -13.72 17.82 -10.24
C CYS A 106 -14.92 17.11 -9.59
N ALA A 107 -15.58 17.75 -8.62
CA ALA A 107 -16.79 17.21 -8.01
C ALA A 107 -17.83 16.80 -9.08
N GLY A 108 -18.36 15.58 -8.95
CA GLY A 108 -19.28 14.97 -9.91
C GLY A 108 -18.61 14.16 -11.02
N TYR A 109 -17.30 14.29 -11.21
CA TYR A 109 -16.50 13.36 -12.00
C TYR A 109 -16.09 12.15 -11.17
N SER A 110 -16.16 10.98 -11.80
CA SER A 110 -15.65 9.71 -11.30
C SER A 110 -15.24 8.83 -12.49
N TRP A 111 -14.64 7.68 -12.20
CA TRP A 111 -14.32 6.67 -13.21
C TRP A 111 -15.52 6.31 -14.12
N GLU A 112 -16.73 6.24 -13.57
CA GLU A 112 -17.94 5.85 -14.29
C GLU A 112 -18.55 6.98 -15.11
N THR A 113 -18.32 8.23 -14.71
CA THR A 113 -19.10 9.39 -15.18
C THR A 113 -18.29 10.33 -16.05
N TRP A 114 -16.96 10.24 -16.04
CA TRP A 114 -16.11 11.30 -16.60
C TRP A 114 -16.33 11.58 -18.10
N LYS A 115 -16.82 10.59 -18.87
CA LYS A 115 -17.08 10.77 -20.32
C LYS A 115 -18.35 11.55 -20.61
N THR A 116 -19.33 11.51 -19.72
CA THR A 116 -20.69 11.99 -19.97
C THR A 116 -21.07 13.16 -19.07
N TYR A 117 -20.46 13.25 -17.89
CA TYR A 117 -20.72 14.33 -16.95
C TYR A 117 -20.28 15.67 -17.54
N ARG A 118 -21.20 16.63 -17.45
CA ARG A 118 -20.99 18.04 -17.75
C ARG A 118 -21.82 18.90 -16.81
N LEU A 119 -21.24 19.99 -16.34
CA LEU A 119 -21.93 20.98 -15.52
C LEU A 119 -22.33 22.18 -16.41
N ASP A 120 -23.63 22.32 -16.67
CA ASP A 120 -24.17 23.36 -17.56
C ASP A 120 -24.60 24.62 -16.78
N THR A 121 -23.64 25.26 -16.09
CA THR A 121 -23.88 26.49 -15.30
C THR A 121 -23.14 27.73 -15.82
N GLY A 122 -22.41 27.61 -16.94
CA GLY A 122 -21.75 28.72 -17.64
C GLY A 122 -20.37 28.36 -18.20
N ASP A 123 -19.70 29.33 -18.83
CA ASP A 123 -18.41 29.13 -19.54
C ASP A 123 -17.29 28.62 -18.61
N ARG A 124 -17.25 29.08 -17.36
CA ARG A 124 -16.28 28.60 -16.35
C ARG A 124 -16.39 27.10 -16.13
N ASP A 125 -17.63 26.60 -16.06
CA ASP A 125 -17.89 25.20 -15.79
C ASP A 125 -17.60 24.33 -17.01
N ALA A 126 -17.74 24.89 -18.22
CA ALA A 126 -17.30 24.24 -19.44
C ALA A 126 -15.77 24.07 -19.51
N GLU A 127 -15.00 25.07 -19.04
CA GLU A 127 -13.53 24.94 -18.96
C GLU A 127 -13.10 23.94 -17.87
N ARG A 128 -13.73 23.98 -16.69
CA ARG A 128 -13.56 22.95 -15.63
C ARG A 128 -13.79 21.55 -16.19
N ASP A 129 -14.89 21.35 -16.91
CA ASP A 129 -15.27 20.06 -17.48
C ASP A 129 -14.20 19.55 -18.48
N VAL A 130 -13.65 20.43 -19.34
CA VAL A 130 -12.58 20.06 -20.27
C VAL A 130 -11.32 19.59 -19.52
N LEU A 131 -10.94 20.27 -18.45
CA LEU A 131 -9.76 19.93 -17.65
C LEU A 131 -9.95 18.59 -16.92
N CYS A 132 -11.09 18.41 -16.24
CA CYS A 132 -11.41 17.16 -15.54
C CYS A 132 -11.50 15.98 -16.53
N GLN A 133 -12.19 16.14 -17.67
CA GLN A 133 -12.26 15.11 -18.71
C GLN A 133 -10.88 14.71 -19.24
N LYS A 134 -9.98 15.69 -19.42
CA LYS A 134 -8.62 15.42 -19.88
C LYS A 134 -7.83 14.59 -18.87
N ALA A 135 -7.90 14.93 -17.58
CA ALA A 135 -7.23 14.18 -16.53
C ALA A 135 -7.73 12.72 -16.51
N TYR A 136 -9.04 12.51 -16.40
CA TYR A 136 -9.62 11.15 -16.38
C TYR A 136 -9.34 10.35 -17.67
N ALA A 137 -9.22 11.00 -18.83
CA ALA A 137 -8.80 10.32 -20.06
C ALA A 137 -7.37 9.77 -19.98
N HIS A 138 -6.44 10.49 -19.34
CA HIS A 138 -5.08 9.98 -19.09
C HIS A 138 -5.10 8.85 -18.05
N TYR A 139 -5.88 9.00 -16.99
CA TYR A 139 -6.01 7.95 -15.97
C TYR A 139 -6.60 6.65 -16.55
N GLU A 140 -7.61 6.74 -17.42
CA GLU A 140 -8.17 5.57 -18.12
C GLU A 140 -7.11 4.87 -18.97
N ARG A 141 -6.31 5.62 -19.73
CA ARG A 141 -5.22 5.05 -20.54
C ARG A 141 -4.16 4.40 -19.67
N TYR A 142 -3.73 5.06 -18.58
CA TYR A 142 -2.84 4.48 -17.58
C TYR A 142 -3.39 3.14 -17.07
N PHE A 143 -4.64 3.11 -16.61
CA PHE A 143 -5.25 1.92 -16.03
C PHE A 143 -5.22 0.74 -17.00
N TYR A 144 -5.61 0.94 -18.26
CA TYR A 144 -5.57 -0.13 -19.26
C TYR A 144 -4.16 -0.57 -19.62
N LEU A 145 -3.19 0.36 -19.74
CA LEU A 145 -1.80 0.02 -20.01
C LEU A 145 -1.16 -0.75 -18.85
N ALA A 146 -1.40 -0.32 -17.61
CA ALA A 146 -0.92 -0.99 -16.41
C ALA A 146 -1.52 -2.39 -16.28
N ARG A 147 -2.82 -2.54 -16.53
CA ARG A 147 -3.52 -3.83 -16.55
C ARG A 147 -2.93 -4.80 -17.60
N ASP A 148 -2.53 -4.27 -18.76
CA ASP A 148 -1.88 -5.03 -19.83
C ASP A 148 -0.38 -5.28 -19.56
N GLY A 149 0.16 -4.86 -18.42
CA GLY A 149 1.58 -5.03 -18.05
C GLY A 149 2.54 -4.11 -18.81
N LYS A 150 2.04 -3.06 -19.45
CA LYS A 150 2.83 -2.10 -20.25
C LYS A 150 3.31 -0.94 -19.37
N SER A 151 4.23 -1.22 -18.44
CA SER A 151 4.63 -0.27 -17.39
C SER A 151 5.20 1.06 -17.92
N ALA A 152 6.08 1.02 -18.93
CA ALA A 152 6.71 2.23 -19.46
C ALA A 152 5.69 3.25 -20.05
N PRO A 153 4.79 2.87 -20.98
CA PRO A 153 3.77 3.79 -21.46
C PRO A 153 2.71 4.10 -20.40
N ALA A 154 2.45 3.19 -19.44
CA ALA A 154 1.55 3.48 -18.32
C ALA A 154 2.09 4.65 -17.48
N HIS A 155 3.38 4.68 -17.17
CA HIS A 155 3.99 5.79 -16.43
C HIS A 155 3.86 7.13 -17.16
N VAL A 156 4.00 7.15 -18.48
CA VAL A 156 3.81 8.38 -19.28
C VAL A 156 2.38 8.90 -19.15
N GLU A 157 1.38 8.03 -19.22
CA GLU A 157 -0.02 8.43 -19.04
C GLU A 157 -0.30 8.86 -17.59
N LEU A 158 0.38 8.27 -16.61
CA LEU A 158 0.22 8.65 -15.21
C LEU A 158 0.82 10.05 -14.92
N GLU A 159 1.97 10.40 -15.50
CA GLU A 159 2.51 11.77 -15.43
C GLU A 159 1.60 12.78 -16.13
N ALA A 160 1.01 12.39 -17.25
CA ALA A 160 0.08 13.24 -17.99
C ALA A 160 -1.24 13.43 -17.23
N TYR A 161 -1.71 12.40 -16.51
CA TYR A 161 -2.82 12.50 -15.56
C TYR A 161 -2.49 13.51 -14.45
N ASP A 162 -1.36 13.33 -13.76
CA ASP A 162 -0.91 14.19 -12.67
C ASP A 162 -0.86 15.67 -13.09
N THR A 163 -0.24 15.94 -14.24
CA THR A 163 -0.16 17.29 -14.82
C THR A 163 -1.55 17.88 -15.12
N ALA A 164 -2.46 17.08 -15.68
CA ALA A 164 -3.82 17.53 -16.02
C ALA A 164 -4.70 17.72 -14.79
N ALA A 165 -4.55 16.87 -13.78
CA ALA A 165 -5.24 16.95 -12.50
C ALA A 165 -4.84 18.23 -11.76
N HIS A 166 -3.55 18.53 -11.68
CA HIS A 166 -3.08 19.82 -11.17
C HIS A 166 -3.66 21.01 -11.94
N ALA A 167 -3.71 20.95 -13.27
CA ALA A 167 -4.31 22.03 -14.07
C ALA A 167 -5.80 22.27 -13.74
N ALA A 168 -6.56 21.21 -13.45
CA ALA A 168 -7.96 21.31 -13.03
C ALA A 168 -8.11 21.95 -11.65
N VAL A 169 -7.28 21.52 -10.68
CA VAL A 169 -7.26 22.09 -9.32
C VAL A 169 -6.84 23.55 -9.35
N ASP A 170 -5.73 23.86 -10.02
CA ASP A 170 -5.23 25.21 -10.22
C ASP A 170 -6.27 26.16 -10.84
N PHE A 171 -7.03 25.66 -11.82
CA PHE A 171 -8.10 26.44 -12.45
C PHE A 171 -9.21 26.75 -11.44
N TYR A 172 -9.60 25.75 -10.65
CA TYR A 172 -10.63 25.88 -9.61
C TYR A 172 -10.20 26.84 -8.49
N GLU A 173 -8.96 26.75 -8.00
CA GLU A 173 -8.47 27.60 -6.91
C GLU A 173 -8.33 29.09 -7.29
N ARG A 174 -8.15 29.38 -8.57
CA ARG A 174 -8.03 30.76 -9.08
C ARG A 174 -9.38 31.45 -9.32
N HIS A 175 -10.52 30.75 -9.17
CA HIS A 175 -11.86 31.22 -9.53
C HIS A 175 -12.93 30.87 -8.48
#